data_AF-A0A972VCN1-F1
#
_entry.id   AF-A0A972VCN1-F1
#
_cell.length_a   1.000
_cell.length_b   1.000
_cell.length_c   1.000
_cell.angle_alpha   90.00
_cell.angle_beta   90.00
_cell.angle_gamma   90.00
#
_symmetry.space_group_name_H-M   'P 1'
#
loop_
_entity.id
_entity.type
_entity.pdbx_description
1 polymer ?
#
loop_
_entity_poly.entity_id
_entity_poly.type
_entity_poly.pdbx_seq_one_letter_code
_entity_poly.pdbx_strand_id
1 'polypeptide(L)'
;MTQTTNTPNACTHIASARLAPYEPDISGNFEMPCHIGKLIACWDRPQFVAPLDATHMRDDDYVVGVAHGGVSRAYPLWITDNYHMINDTMAGDPVLFSTCERCQSGSAFLSKIDGKPVKFSAMGMYNASLTMVNRKRGKGDQHSLWLHYEGVAIDGPQTGQFLEQIPSFHMTWQEWLKAHPDTDVMLSPDDPHHRDARHGHGREEYFSRPGMDPPLAKTITGCLDHQYPENEMVLGLNIDAGICAFPLLEIKREGSVLNTELGDVPIAVFAGPHPDQVTMSAFSRTIDNRTLTFALAGEQFCDQETDSRWTIEGKAVEGPLTGQQLQPLRWQYVRWHAWVYPHPSTELFVSSRALPRYPNFPHLPQVEAVDRILTGIASLRPDLRFSHTILNLSLPHEATDGICITCGEDRLNLYRFTCPEAAKDYVDLQTAWFCFPFDTKIGRKRALYLGMYVLESDPIHQFAEPTQTVHFPDNETPWSTLIEKNGHLQ
;
A
#
# COMPACT_ATOMS: atom_id res chain seq x y z
N MET A 1 3.54 41.04 -29.32
CA MET A 1 2.89 40.44 -28.14
C MET A 1 2.58 39.00 -28.49
N THR A 2 3.49 38.11 -28.15
CA THR A 2 3.33 36.66 -28.34
C THR A 2 4.07 36.05 -27.15
N GLN A 3 3.35 35.84 -26.06
CA GLN A 3 3.83 35.06 -24.92
C GLN A 3 3.77 33.60 -25.33
N THR A 4 4.93 33.02 -25.59
CA THR A 4 5.13 31.57 -25.61
C THR A 4 5.04 31.06 -24.18
N THR A 5 3.97 30.33 -23.88
CA THR A 5 3.83 29.53 -22.66
C THR A 5 4.79 28.35 -22.75
N ASN A 6 5.97 28.47 -22.14
CA ASN A 6 6.84 27.33 -21.85
C ASN A 6 6.22 26.56 -20.69
N THR A 7 5.51 25.47 -20.99
CA THR A 7 5.26 24.40 -20.03
C THR A 7 6.58 23.65 -19.81
N PRO A 8 7.10 23.55 -18.57
CA PRO A 8 8.28 22.72 -18.32
C PRO A 8 7.89 21.24 -18.41
N ASN A 9 8.49 20.52 -19.35
CA ASN A 9 8.51 19.05 -19.37
C ASN A 9 9.30 18.55 -18.16
N ALA A 10 8.62 18.27 -17.04
CA ALA A 10 9.22 17.58 -15.91
C ALA A 10 9.27 16.07 -16.20
N CYS A 11 10.36 15.62 -16.81
CA CYS A 11 10.67 14.19 -16.89
C CYS A 11 11.28 13.78 -15.53
N THR A 12 10.45 13.36 -14.59
CA THR A 12 10.87 12.96 -13.24
C THR A 12 11.29 11.49 -13.23
N HIS A 13 12.40 11.19 -13.88
CA HIS A 13 13.07 9.91 -13.63
C HIS A 13 13.79 9.96 -12.29
N ILE A 14 13.75 8.86 -11.55
CA ILE A 14 14.68 8.67 -10.44
C ILE A 14 16.03 8.32 -11.07
N ALA A 15 16.78 9.35 -11.47
CA ALA A 15 18.15 9.21 -11.95
C ALA A 15 18.94 8.43 -10.89
N SER A 16 19.78 7.50 -11.34
CA SER A 16 20.48 6.51 -10.52
C SER A 16 21.15 7.10 -9.26
N ALA A 17 20.41 7.26 -8.17
CA ALA A 17 20.98 7.01 -6.85
C ALA A 17 21.62 5.63 -6.98
N ARG A 18 22.90 5.48 -6.65
CA ARG A 18 23.40 4.11 -6.58
C ARG A 18 22.65 3.48 -5.40
N LEU A 19 22.47 2.18 -5.49
CA LEU A 19 21.55 1.44 -4.65
C LEU A 19 22.39 0.63 -3.70
N ALA A 20 21.87 0.36 -2.51
CA ALA A 20 22.59 -0.50 -1.59
C ALA A 20 22.89 -1.82 -2.33
N PRO A 21 24.12 -2.38 -2.18
CA PRO A 21 24.46 -3.64 -2.81
C PRO A 21 23.38 -4.67 -2.51
N TYR A 22 22.84 -5.30 -3.55
CA TYR A 22 21.91 -6.39 -3.35
C TYR A 22 22.68 -7.56 -2.71
N GLU A 23 22.34 -7.90 -1.47
CA GLU A 23 22.88 -9.05 -0.76
C GLU A 23 21.87 -10.21 -0.83
N PRO A 24 22.03 -11.16 -1.76
CA PRO A 24 21.15 -12.32 -1.82
C PRO A 24 21.37 -13.27 -0.64
N ASP A 25 20.33 -13.58 0.14
CA ASP A 25 20.25 -14.83 0.92
C ASP A 25 19.78 -16.02 0.04
N ILE A 26 20.12 -16.02 -1.25
CA ILE A 26 19.44 -16.88 -2.24
C ILE A 26 20.28 -18.07 -2.74
N SER A 27 21.54 -18.22 -2.34
CA SER A 27 22.34 -19.34 -2.87
C SER A 27 22.14 -20.63 -2.08
N GLY A 28 21.04 -21.36 -2.33
CA GLY A 28 21.03 -22.80 -2.06
C GLY A 28 19.69 -23.55 -2.10
N ASN A 29 18.58 -22.94 -1.69
CA ASN A 29 17.37 -23.71 -1.33
C ASN A 29 16.09 -23.40 -2.11
N PHE A 30 16.12 -22.47 -3.09
CA PHE A 30 14.93 -22.13 -3.85
C PHE A 30 14.95 -22.75 -5.26
N GLU A 31 14.15 -23.80 -5.45
CA GLU A 31 13.78 -24.28 -6.79
C GLU A 31 12.40 -23.73 -7.17
N MET A 32 12.35 -23.02 -8.29
CA MET A 32 11.14 -22.37 -8.77
C MET A 32 10.07 -23.40 -9.19
N PRO A 33 8.81 -23.27 -8.73
CA PRO A 33 7.73 -24.08 -9.24
C PRO A 33 7.50 -23.80 -10.73
N CYS A 34 7.74 -24.78 -11.59
CA CYS A 34 7.73 -24.69 -13.06
C CYS A 34 6.38 -24.25 -13.70
N HIS A 35 5.36 -23.92 -12.89
CA HIS A 35 3.96 -23.91 -13.30
C HIS A 35 3.18 -22.63 -12.96
N ILE A 36 3.67 -21.73 -12.11
CA ILE A 36 2.93 -20.51 -11.73
C ILE A 36 2.92 -19.47 -12.87
N GLY A 37 4.04 -19.26 -13.57
CA GLY A 37 4.15 -18.29 -14.67
C GLY A 37 3.29 -18.56 -15.92
N LYS A 38 2.56 -19.69 -15.99
CA LYS A 38 1.56 -19.94 -17.04
C LYS A 38 0.14 -19.47 -16.66
N LEU A 39 -0.09 -19.14 -15.39
CA LEU A 39 -1.39 -18.76 -14.84
C LEU A 39 -1.58 -17.23 -14.76
N ILE A 40 -0.49 -16.48 -14.68
CA ILE A 40 -0.51 -15.02 -14.62
C ILE A 40 -0.28 -14.49 -16.05
N ALA A 41 -1.32 -13.92 -16.65
CA ALA A 41 -1.23 -13.31 -17.97
C ALA A 41 -0.26 -12.12 -17.92
N CYS A 42 0.19 -11.63 -19.06
CA CYS A 42 0.88 -10.33 -19.15
C CYS A 42 0.25 -9.60 -20.32
N TRP A 43 0.17 -8.28 -20.25
CA TRP A 43 -0.43 -7.51 -21.33
C TRP A 43 0.60 -6.66 -22.05
N ASP A 44 0.64 -6.78 -23.37
CA ASP A 44 1.53 -5.99 -24.21
C ASP A 44 0.70 -4.98 -25.01
N ARG A 45 1.19 -3.74 -25.12
CA ARG A 45 0.50 -2.66 -25.85
C ARG A 45 -0.93 -2.44 -25.31
N PRO A 46 -1.06 -2.07 -24.02
CA PRO A 46 -2.35 -1.68 -23.45
C PRO A 46 -3.01 -0.57 -24.29
N GLN A 47 -4.33 -0.57 -24.28
CA GLN A 47 -5.13 0.50 -24.86
C GLN A 47 -5.55 1.46 -23.75
N PHE A 48 -5.69 2.73 -24.10
CA PHE A 48 -6.11 3.76 -23.17
C PHE A 48 -7.14 4.67 -23.81
N VAL A 49 -7.91 5.34 -22.96
CA VAL A 49 -8.88 6.38 -23.33
C VAL A 49 -8.66 7.62 -22.49
N ALA A 50 -9.10 8.77 -23.02
CA ALA A 50 -9.12 10.01 -22.26
C ALA A 50 -10.14 9.93 -21.10
N PRO A 51 -10.04 10.79 -20.07
CA PRO A 51 -10.88 10.69 -18.88
C PRO A 51 -12.38 10.84 -19.17
N LEU A 52 -12.74 11.66 -20.16
CA LEU A 52 -14.13 11.88 -20.55
C LEU A 52 -14.78 10.63 -21.16
N ASP A 53 -13.98 9.74 -21.74
CA ASP A 53 -14.44 8.49 -22.35
C ASP A 53 -14.31 7.29 -21.38
N ALA A 54 -13.81 7.53 -20.17
CA ALA A 54 -13.56 6.51 -19.15
C ALA A 54 -14.82 6.07 -18.39
N THR A 55 -15.91 5.76 -19.11
CA THR A 55 -17.20 5.38 -18.51
C THR A 55 -17.15 4.08 -17.72
N HIS A 56 -16.05 3.32 -17.85
CA HIS A 56 -15.82 2.11 -17.09
C HIS A 56 -15.36 2.39 -15.66
N MET A 57 -14.87 3.58 -15.33
CA MET A 57 -14.29 3.91 -14.02
C MET A 57 -15.32 4.43 -13.01
N ARG A 58 -15.04 4.20 -11.73
CA ARG A 58 -15.73 4.81 -10.57
C ARG A 58 -14.77 5.74 -9.85
N ASP A 59 -15.28 6.77 -9.18
CA ASP A 59 -14.47 7.76 -8.46
C ASP A 59 -13.55 7.12 -7.41
N ASP A 60 -14.03 6.06 -6.76
CA ASP A 60 -13.34 5.30 -5.70
C ASP A 60 -12.51 4.11 -6.22
N ASP A 61 -12.46 3.88 -7.54
CA ASP A 61 -11.59 2.84 -8.09
C ASP A 61 -10.13 3.18 -7.78
N TYR A 62 -9.38 2.22 -7.25
CA TYR A 62 -7.94 2.40 -7.04
C TYR A 62 -7.17 2.29 -8.35
N VAL A 63 -6.31 3.27 -8.56
CA VAL A 63 -5.39 3.35 -9.69
C VAL A 63 -3.96 3.51 -9.18
N VAL A 64 -3.02 3.04 -9.98
CA VAL A 64 -1.63 3.48 -9.86
C VAL A 64 -1.38 4.48 -10.98
N GLY A 65 -1.11 5.72 -10.57
CA GLY A 65 -0.78 6.82 -11.47
C GLY A 65 0.71 6.83 -11.80
N VAL A 66 1.04 7.05 -13.07
CA VAL A 66 2.41 7.15 -13.56
C VAL A 66 2.50 8.31 -14.54
N ALA A 67 3.46 9.21 -14.34
CA ALA A 67 3.74 10.32 -15.26
C ALA A 67 5.17 10.18 -15.83
N HIS A 68 5.29 10.17 -17.15
CA HIS A 68 6.58 10.09 -17.85
C HIS A 68 6.54 10.83 -19.18
N GLY A 69 7.56 11.64 -19.46
CA GLY A 69 7.73 12.33 -20.74
C GLY A 69 6.55 13.24 -21.11
N GLY A 70 5.88 13.84 -20.12
CA GLY A 70 4.68 14.66 -20.32
C GLY A 70 3.39 13.89 -20.57
N VAL A 71 3.41 12.56 -20.47
CA VAL A 71 2.23 11.69 -20.56
C VAL A 71 1.93 11.15 -19.17
N SER A 72 0.67 11.25 -18.75
CA SER A 72 0.16 10.64 -17.52
C SER A 72 -0.72 9.44 -17.86
N ARG A 73 -0.50 8.32 -17.17
CA ARG A 73 -1.29 7.08 -17.26
C ARG A 73 -1.90 6.75 -15.91
N ALA A 74 -3.16 6.34 -15.93
CA ALA A 74 -3.81 5.66 -14.83
C ALA A 74 -3.97 4.18 -15.16
N TYR A 75 -3.46 3.32 -14.26
CA TYR A 75 -3.60 1.87 -14.35
C TYR A 75 -4.56 1.40 -13.24
N PRO A 76 -5.83 1.07 -13.58
CA PRO A 76 -6.79 0.57 -12.58
C PRO A 76 -6.37 -0.80 -12.05
N LEU A 77 -6.29 -0.94 -10.73
CA LEU A 77 -5.84 -2.20 -10.10
C LEU A 77 -6.74 -3.37 -10.47
N TRP A 78 -8.06 -3.17 -10.51
CA TRP A 78 -9.02 -4.19 -10.93
C TRP A 78 -8.81 -4.68 -12.38
N ILE A 79 -8.10 -3.94 -13.23
CA ILE A 79 -7.63 -4.42 -14.53
C ILE A 79 -6.30 -5.12 -14.35
N THR A 80 -5.31 -4.42 -13.81
CA THR A 80 -3.91 -4.85 -13.84
C THR A 80 -3.62 -6.05 -12.95
N ASP A 81 -4.40 -6.30 -11.92
CA ASP A 81 -4.28 -7.49 -11.08
C ASP A 81 -4.70 -8.79 -11.80
N ASN A 82 -5.25 -8.70 -13.01
CA ASN A 82 -5.43 -9.88 -13.88
C ASN A 82 -4.18 -10.18 -14.74
N TYR A 83 -3.23 -9.24 -14.85
CA TYR A 83 -2.12 -9.30 -15.80
C TYR A 83 -0.74 -9.01 -15.19
N HIS A 84 -0.65 -8.36 -14.03
CA HIS A 84 0.55 -8.07 -13.21
C HIS A 84 1.73 -7.34 -13.87
N MET A 85 1.81 -7.34 -15.20
CA MET A 85 2.91 -6.90 -16.03
C MET A 85 2.30 -6.31 -17.30
N ILE A 86 2.31 -4.99 -17.36
CA ILE A 86 1.85 -4.23 -18.52
C ILE A 86 3.08 -3.65 -19.21
N ASN A 87 3.37 -4.17 -20.41
CA ASN A 87 4.44 -3.67 -21.25
C ASN A 87 3.88 -2.52 -22.13
N ASP A 88 3.97 -1.30 -21.61
CA ASP A 88 3.48 -0.05 -22.22
C ASP A 88 4.56 0.72 -23.01
N THR A 89 4.15 1.78 -23.68
CA THR A 89 5.00 2.80 -24.27
C THR A 89 4.45 4.18 -23.92
N MET A 90 5.20 4.96 -23.16
CA MET A 90 4.85 6.33 -22.76
C MET A 90 5.87 7.30 -23.37
N ALA A 91 5.38 8.36 -24.03
CA ALA A 91 6.23 9.35 -24.71
C ALA A 91 7.29 8.75 -25.67
N GLY A 92 7.02 7.55 -26.22
CA GLY A 92 7.94 6.83 -27.11
C GLY A 92 8.96 5.92 -26.39
N ASP A 93 9.04 5.97 -25.06
CA ASP A 93 9.89 5.08 -24.28
C ASP A 93 9.18 3.78 -23.89
N PRO A 94 9.89 2.64 -23.88
CA PRO A 94 9.36 1.39 -23.36
C PRO A 94 9.23 1.50 -21.83
N VAL A 95 8.01 1.30 -21.34
CA VAL A 95 7.68 1.34 -19.92
C VAL A 95 7.16 -0.02 -19.50
N LEU A 96 7.66 -0.53 -18.38
CA LEU A 96 7.05 -1.64 -17.67
C LEU A 96 6.27 -1.08 -16.50
N PHE A 97 4.97 -1.35 -16.45
CA PHE A 97 4.17 -1.21 -15.25
C PHE A 97 3.95 -2.60 -14.64
N SER A 98 4.28 -2.76 -13.36
CA SER A 98 4.15 -4.02 -12.63
C SER A 98 3.29 -3.86 -11.38
N THR A 99 2.38 -4.79 -11.18
CA THR A 99 1.49 -4.86 -10.00
C THR A 99 1.45 -6.27 -9.44
N CYS A 100 1.10 -6.32 -8.16
CA CYS A 100 0.74 -7.54 -7.47
C CYS A 100 -0.20 -7.15 -6.34
N GLU A 101 -1.43 -7.64 -6.43
CA GLU A 101 -2.49 -7.54 -5.45
C GLU A 101 -2.06 -8.13 -4.10
N ARG A 102 -1.30 -9.22 -4.11
CA ARG A 102 -0.72 -9.78 -2.87
C ARG A 102 0.41 -8.95 -2.28
N CYS A 103 1.09 -8.12 -3.05
CA CYS A 103 2.08 -7.22 -2.47
C CYS A 103 1.49 -5.83 -2.20
N GLN A 104 0.23 -5.58 -2.59
CA GLN A 104 -0.39 -4.25 -2.69
C GLN A 104 0.53 -3.23 -3.37
N SER A 105 1.12 -3.65 -4.48
CA SER A 105 2.24 -2.96 -5.12
C SER A 105 1.86 -2.43 -6.50
N GLY A 106 2.56 -1.38 -6.93
CA GLY A 106 2.38 -0.75 -8.22
C GLY A 106 3.60 0.07 -8.57
N SER A 107 4.41 -0.42 -9.51
CA SER A 107 5.72 0.14 -9.82
C SER A 107 5.91 0.29 -11.31
N ALA A 108 6.52 1.40 -11.73
CA ALA A 108 6.80 1.69 -13.12
C ALA A 108 8.30 1.84 -13.35
N PHE A 109 8.76 1.36 -14.50
CA PHE A 109 10.18 1.39 -14.88
C PHE A 109 10.34 1.69 -16.36
N LEU A 110 11.44 2.35 -16.72
CA LEU A 110 11.94 2.27 -18.09
C LEU A 110 12.45 0.84 -18.33
N SER A 111 11.83 0.13 -19.26
CA SER A 111 12.11 -1.28 -19.52
C SER A 111 13.24 -1.44 -20.54
N LYS A 112 14.44 -0.99 -20.16
CA LYS A 112 15.67 -1.10 -20.96
C LYS A 112 16.74 -1.89 -20.19
N ILE A 113 17.36 -2.86 -20.86
CA ILE A 113 18.57 -3.54 -20.37
C ILE A 113 19.68 -3.26 -21.40
N ASP A 114 20.82 -2.74 -20.93
CA ASP A 114 21.94 -2.29 -21.77
C ASP A 114 21.48 -1.32 -22.89
N GLY A 115 20.57 -0.40 -22.54
CA GLY A 115 19.97 0.57 -23.45
C GLY A 115 18.97 0.00 -24.46
N LYS A 116 18.68 -1.30 -24.45
CA LYS A 116 17.78 -1.95 -25.41
C LYS A 116 16.40 -2.20 -24.79
N PRO A 117 15.28 -1.88 -25.47
CA PRO A 117 13.93 -2.16 -25.00
C PRO A 117 13.68 -3.64 -24.73
N VAL A 118 13.18 -3.99 -23.55
CA VAL A 118 12.90 -5.34 -23.09
C VAL A 118 11.45 -5.43 -22.62
N LYS A 119 10.81 -6.56 -22.89
CA LYS A 119 9.51 -6.88 -22.31
C LYS A 119 9.68 -7.86 -21.16
N PHE A 120 8.79 -7.77 -20.19
CA PHE A 120 8.79 -8.64 -19.03
C PHE A 120 7.53 -9.51 -18.98
N SER A 121 7.66 -10.62 -18.26
CA SER A 121 6.57 -11.51 -17.89
C SER A 121 6.65 -11.84 -16.42
N ALA A 122 5.50 -12.10 -15.79
CA ALA A 122 5.45 -12.73 -14.48
C ALA A 122 6.04 -14.13 -14.57
N MET A 123 6.78 -14.56 -13.54
CA MET A 123 7.45 -15.86 -13.56
C MET A 123 7.09 -16.75 -12.37
N GLY A 124 7.15 -16.20 -11.15
CA GLY A 124 6.92 -16.98 -9.94
C GLY A 124 6.92 -16.11 -8.70
N MET A 125 6.96 -16.74 -7.52
CA MET A 125 6.96 -16.05 -6.22
C MET A 125 8.24 -16.40 -5.47
N TYR A 126 8.88 -15.41 -4.84
CA TYR A 126 10.05 -15.54 -3.98
C TYR A 126 9.87 -14.60 -2.80
N ASN A 127 10.11 -15.07 -1.56
CA ASN A 127 9.95 -14.25 -0.35
C ASN A 127 8.62 -13.50 -0.28
N ALA A 128 7.54 -14.27 -0.50
CA ALA A 128 6.16 -13.78 -0.54
C ALA A 128 5.92 -12.66 -1.56
N SER A 129 6.80 -12.51 -2.55
CA SER A 129 6.76 -11.43 -3.53
C SER A 129 6.78 -11.96 -4.95
N LEU A 130 6.06 -11.28 -5.86
CA LEU A 130 6.06 -11.65 -7.26
C LEU A 130 7.43 -11.37 -7.90
N THR A 131 7.88 -12.30 -8.71
CA THR A 131 9.08 -12.18 -9.54
C THR A 131 8.70 -12.10 -11.01
N MET A 132 9.48 -11.33 -11.76
CA MET A 132 9.34 -11.17 -13.20
C MET A 132 10.59 -11.63 -13.93
N VAL A 133 10.45 -11.91 -15.22
CA VAL A 133 11.53 -12.37 -16.10
C VAL A 133 11.57 -11.51 -17.36
N ASN A 134 12.76 -11.10 -17.79
CA ASN A 134 12.93 -10.48 -19.10
C ASN A 134 12.74 -11.52 -20.21
N ARG A 135 11.87 -11.21 -21.18
CA ARG A 135 11.58 -12.10 -22.32
C ARG A 135 12.77 -12.17 -23.27
N LYS A 136 13.11 -13.40 -23.70
CA LYS A 136 14.12 -13.64 -24.74
C LYS A 136 13.64 -13.06 -26.07
N ARG A 137 14.52 -12.34 -26.76
CA ARG A 137 14.30 -11.78 -28.11
C ARG A 137 14.90 -12.67 -29.21
N GLY A 138 15.84 -13.57 -28.87
CA GLY A 138 16.45 -14.48 -29.82
C GLY A 138 17.29 -15.62 -29.23
N LYS A 139 17.92 -16.39 -30.11
CA LYS A 139 18.79 -17.52 -29.76
C LYS A 139 20.09 -16.98 -29.16
N GLY A 140 20.33 -17.24 -27.88
CA GLY A 140 21.49 -16.73 -27.12
C GLY A 140 21.14 -15.72 -26.04
N ASP A 141 19.91 -15.19 -26.03
CA ASP A 141 19.46 -14.33 -24.94
C ASP A 141 19.30 -15.13 -23.66
N GLN A 142 19.87 -14.57 -22.59
CA GLN A 142 19.75 -15.08 -21.24
C GLN A 142 18.65 -14.30 -20.52
N HIS A 143 17.94 -14.97 -19.63
CA HIS A 143 16.98 -14.32 -18.75
C HIS A 143 17.60 -14.11 -17.38
N SER A 144 17.07 -13.11 -16.68
CA SER A 144 17.24 -12.89 -15.25
C SER A 144 15.88 -12.86 -14.60
N LEU A 145 15.83 -13.27 -13.34
CA LEU A 145 14.67 -13.04 -12.48
C LEU A 145 14.84 -11.71 -11.77
N TRP A 146 13.74 -10.99 -11.60
CA TRP A 146 13.73 -9.66 -11.01
C TRP A 146 12.63 -9.57 -9.95
N LEU A 147 12.90 -8.88 -8.83
CA LEU A 147 11.84 -8.45 -7.91
C LEU A 147 10.99 -7.41 -8.62
N HIS A 148 9.68 -7.64 -8.67
CA HIS A 148 8.84 -6.91 -9.60
C HIS A 148 8.60 -5.45 -9.19
N TYR A 149 8.44 -5.19 -7.89
CA TYR A 149 8.14 -3.86 -7.35
C TYR A 149 9.40 -3.00 -7.22
N GLU A 150 10.58 -3.63 -7.10
CA GLU A 150 11.85 -2.91 -6.97
C GLU A 150 12.59 -2.83 -8.31
N GLY A 151 12.33 -3.75 -9.24
CA GLY A 151 13.01 -3.79 -10.53
C GLY A 151 14.48 -4.18 -10.43
N VAL A 152 14.89 -4.88 -9.36
CA VAL A 152 16.24 -5.44 -9.20
C VAL A 152 16.31 -6.86 -9.72
N ALA A 153 17.36 -7.20 -10.45
CA ALA A 153 17.64 -8.58 -10.85
C ALA A 153 18.23 -9.36 -9.67
N ILE A 154 17.60 -10.47 -9.32
CA ILE A 154 17.96 -11.31 -8.18
C ILE A 154 18.63 -12.63 -8.58
N ASP A 155 18.41 -13.08 -9.82
CA ASP A 155 19.04 -14.27 -10.38
C ASP A 155 19.36 -14.08 -11.87
N GLY A 156 20.38 -14.79 -12.34
CA GLY A 156 20.84 -14.76 -13.72
C GLY A 156 21.90 -13.69 -14.02
N PRO A 157 22.15 -13.38 -15.31
CA PRO A 157 23.32 -12.60 -15.72
C PRO A 157 23.23 -11.10 -15.41
N GLN A 158 22.03 -10.60 -15.13
CA GLN A 158 21.80 -9.22 -14.73
C GLN A 158 21.80 -9.04 -13.21
N THR A 159 22.04 -10.07 -12.38
CA THR A 159 21.94 -9.96 -10.91
C THR A 159 22.63 -8.71 -10.36
N GLY A 160 21.92 -7.99 -9.49
CA GLY A 160 22.35 -6.71 -8.90
C GLY A 160 22.11 -5.49 -9.78
N GLN A 161 21.68 -5.65 -11.04
CA GLN A 161 21.22 -4.53 -11.86
C GLN A 161 19.81 -4.13 -11.47
N PHE A 162 19.51 -2.84 -11.64
CA PHE A 162 18.19 -2.27 -11.39
C PHE A 162 17.67 -1.60 -12.65
N LEU A 163 16.36 -1.73 -12.89
CA LEU A 163 15.67 -0.90 -13.87
C LEU A 163 15.57 0.54 -13.36
N GLU A 164 15.59 1.50 -14.28
CA GLU A 164 15.37 2.91 -13.95
C GLU A 164 13.90 3.11 -13.58
N GLN A 165 13.65 3.54 -12.33
CA GLN A 165 12.31 3.68 -11.78
C GLN A 165 11.66 4.99 -12.25
N ILE A 166 10.38 4.88 -12.59
CA ILE A 166 9.48 6.02 -12.77
C ILE A 166 8.61 6.08 -11.50
N PRO A 167 8.54 7.22 -10.80
CA PRO A 167 7.64 7.37 -9.66
C PRO A 167 6.22 6.94 -9.99
N SER A 168 5.63 6.15 -9.11
CA SER A 168 4.26 5.66 -9.20
C SER A 168 3.52 5.97 -7.92
N PHE A 169 2.23 6.29 -8.03
CA PHE A 169 1.42 6.74 -6.91
C PHE A 169 0.13 5.94 -6.81
N HIS A 170 -0.10 5.33 -5.65
CA HIS A 170 -1.34 4.63 -5.34
C HIS A 170 -2.39 5.63 -4.88
N MET A 171 -3.47 5.79 -5.64
CA MET A 171 -4.53 6.78 -5.39
C MET A 171 -5.90 6.22 -5.80
N THR A 172 -6.97 6.87 -5.36
CA THR A 172 -8.27 6.70 -6.03
C THR A 172 -8.25 7.38 -7.41
N TRP A 173 -9.14 6.94 -8.31
CA TRP A 173 -9.30 7.54 -9.63
C TRP A 173 -9.64 9.02 -9.55
N GLN A 174 -10.54 9.40 -8.64
CA GLN A 174 -10.93 10.80 -8.44
C GLN A 174 -9.73 11.67 -8.03
N GLU A 175 -8.89 11.18 -7.11
CA GLU A 175 -7.68 11.89 -6.66
C GLU A 175 -6.67 12.05 -7.78
N TRP A 176 -6.40 10.97 -8.52
CA TRP A 176 -5.48 11.00 -9.65
C TRP A 176 -5.97 11.93 -10.76
N LEU A 177 -7.25 11.85 -11.13
CA LEU A 177 -7.84 12.69 -12.16
C LEU A 177 -7.82 14.18 -11.78
N LYS A 178 -7.99 14.50 -10.51
CA LYS A 178 -7.86 15.88 -10.00
C LYS A 178 -6.43 16.41 -10.16
N ALA A 179 -5.42 15.56 -9.95
CA ALA A 179 -4.01 15.92 -10.11
C ALA A 179 -3.57 15.95 -11.60
N HIS A 180 -4.13 15.04 -12.42
CA HIS A 180 -3.78 14.83 -13.83
C HIS A 180 -5.04 14.82 -14.71
N PRO A 181 -5.66 15.98 -14.99
CA PRO A 181 -6.92 16.06 -15.72
C PRO A 181 -6.81 15.60 -17.19
N ASP A 182 -5.59 15.59 -17.74
CA ASP A 182 -5.29 15.13 -19.10
C ASP A 182 -4.76 13.68 -19.15
N THR A 183 -4.85 12.94 -18.03
CA THR A 183 -4.36 11.55 -17.96
C THR A 183 -5.11 10.63 -18.91
N ASP A 184 -4.41 9.67 -19.49
CA ASP A 184 -5.07 8.56 -20.16
C ASP A 184 -5.29 7.41 -19.17
N VAL A 185 -6.41 6.70 -19.24
CA VAL A 185 -6.71 5.55 -18.36
C VAL A 185 -6.83 4.26 -19.15
N MET A 186 -6.27 3.18 -18.60
CA MET A 186 -6.21 1.89 -19.27
C MET A 186 -7.62 1.31 -19.47
N LEU A 187 -7.86 0.76 -20.66
CA LEU A 187 -9.02 -0.08 -20.96
C LEU A 187 -8.74 -1.53 -20.58
N SER A 188 -9.78 -2.21 -20.09
CA SER A 188 -9.71 -3.66 -19.91
C SER A 188 -9.46 -4.30 -21.28
N PRO A 189 -8.47 -5.20 -21.40
CA PRO A 189 -8.29 -5.98 -22.60
C PRO A 189 -9.55 -6.75 -23.02
N ASP A 190 -9.73 -6.91 -24.33
CA ASP A 190 -10.66 -7.90 -24.88
C ASP A 190 -10.02 -9.30 -24.80
N ASP A 191 -9.89 -9.81 -23.58
CA ASP A 191 -9.34 -11.13 -23.29
C ASP A 191 -10.48 -12.14 -23.10
N PRO A 192 -10.63 -13.16 -23.97
CA PRO A 192 -11.67 -14.18 -23.81
C PRO A 192 -11.52 -15.00 -22.53
N HIS A 193 -10.34 -15.01 -21.90
CA HIS A 193 -10.08 -15.65 -20.61
C HIS A 193 -10.44 -14.77 -19.41
N HIS A 194 -10.54 -13.44 -19.59
CA HIS A 194 -10.87 -12.45 -18.56
C HIS A 194 -11.93 -11.47 -19.06
N ARG A 195 -13.10 -11.99 -19.48
CA ARG A 195 -14.19 -11.18 -20.05
C ARG A 195 -14.76 -10.12 -19.10
N ASP A 196 -14.54 -10.31 -17.80
CA ASP A 196 -14.97 -9.40 -16.75
C ASP A 196 -13.81 -9.18 -15.78
N ALA A 197 -12.95 -8.22 -16.10
CA ALA A 197 -11.75 -7.95 -15.30
C ALA A 197 -12.07 -7.56 -13.85
N ARG A 198 -13.22 -6.88 -13.61
CA ARG A 198 -13.65 -6.49 -12.26
C ARG A 198 -13.99 -7.69 -11.38
N HIS A 199 -14.51 -8.76 -11.98
CA HIS A 199 -14.84 -10.00 -11.28
C HIS A 199 -13.81 -11.12 -11.53
N GLY A 200 -12.62 -10.75 -12.02
CA GLY A 200 -11.50 -11.64 -12.31
C GLY A 200 -10.62 -11.98 -11.09
N HIS A 201 -9.33 -12.17 -11.33
CA HIS A 201 -8.35 -12.57 -10.31
C HIS A 201 -8.25 -11.56 -9.15
N GLY A 202 -8.31 -10.27 -9.45
CA GLY A 202 -8.24 -9.18 -8.47
C GLY A 202 -9.55 -8.86 -7.74
N ARG A 203 -10.64 -9.61 -7.96
CA ARG A 203 -11.99 -9.22 -7.48
C ARG A 203 -12.14 -9.16 -5.96
N GLU A 204 -11.35 -9.95 -5.23
CA GLU A 204 -11.41 -10.08 -3.76
C GLU A 204 -10.33 -9.23 -3.09
N GLU A 205 -9.57 -8.47 -3.88
CA GLU A 205 -8.40 -7.78 -3.40
C GLU A 205 -8.72 -6.30 -3.22
N TYR A 206 -8.46 -5.84 -2.01
CA TYR A 206 -8.60 -4.46 -1.63
C TYR A 206 -7.34 -4.05 -0.87
N PHE A 207 -7.07 -2.75 -0.92
CA PHE A 207 -5.90 -2.14 -0.29
C PHE A 207 -5.73 -2.56 1.17
N SER A 208 -4.52 -3.03 1.50
CA SER A 208 -4.14 -3.46 2.86
C SER A 208 -4.94 -4.66 3.40
N ARG A 209 -5.52 -5.51 2.53
CA ARG A 209 -6.23 -6.73 2.93
C ARG A 209 -5.37 -7.58 3.91
N PRO A 210 -5.92 -8.07 5.03
CA PRO A 210 -5.22 -8.96 5.95
C PRO A 210 -5.05 -10.37 5.35
N GLY A 211 -4.03 -11.07 5.81
CA GLY A 211 -3.73 -12.42 5.35
C GLY A 211 -2.69 -12.46 4.25
N MET A 212 -1.87 -13.52 4.32
CA MET A 212 -1.13 -14.05 3.19
C MET A 212 -1.85 -15.30 2.68
N ASP A 213 -1.41 -15.87 1.57
CA ASP A 213 -1.91 -17.16 1.07
C ASP A 213 -0.94 -18.28 1.47
N PRO A 214 -1.40 -19.50 1.83
CA PRO A 214 -0.48 -20.56 2.26
C PRO A 214 0.57 -20.94 1.20
N PRO A 215 0.26 -20.95 -0.11
CA PRO A 215 1.29 -21.10 -1.15
C PRO A 215 2.32 -19.97 -1.17
N LEU A 216 1.92 -18.73 -0.89
CA LEU A 216 2.81 -17.57 -0.87
C LEU A 216 3.73 -17.61 0.36
N ALA A 217 3.17 -17.94 1.52
CA ALA A 217 3.90 -18.18 2.77
C ALA A 217 5.05 -19.19 2.63
N LYS A 218 4.83 -20.28 1.88
CA LYS A 218 5.84 -21.32 1.63
C LYS A 218 7.06 -20.85 0.83
N THR A 219 7.01 -19.66 0.24
CA THR A 219 8.12 -19.08 -0.53
C THR A 219 9.08 -18.25 0.31
N ILE A 220 8.78 -18.03 1.58
CA ILE A 220 9.60 -17.24 2.51
C ILE A 220 10.82 -18.07 2.91
N THR A 221 12.00 -17.54 2.60
CA THR A 221 13.29 -18.06 3.05
C THR A 221 13.66 -17.34 4.34
N GLY A 222 13.39 -17.97 5.49
CA GLY A 222 13.77 -17.41 6.79
C GLY A 222 12.69 -17.55 7.87
N CYS A 223 12.90 -16.86 8.98
CA CYS A 223 11.90 -16.73 10.04
C CYS A 223 10.84 -15.72 9.66
N LEU A 224 9.63 -15.94 10.15
CA LEU A 224 8.53 -15.00 9.95
C LEU A 224 8.73 -13.77 10.84
N ASP A 225 8.60 -12.59 10.24
CA ASP A 225 8.69 -11.32 10.94
C ASP A 225 7.34 -10.96 11.60
N HIS A 226 7.41 -10.41 12.81
CA HIS A 226 6.26 -10.08 13.65
C HIS A 226 6.26 -8.63 14.14
N GLN A 227 7.15 -7.78 13.62
CA GLN A 227 7.24 -6.39 14.08
C GLN A 227 6.00 -5.57 13.70
N TYR A 228 5.41 -5.88 12.55
CA TYR A 228 4.13 -5.34 12.07
C TYR A 228 3.25 -6.46 11.53
N PRO A 229 1.92 -6.26 11.47
CA PRO A 229 1.06 -7.09 10.65
C PRO A 229 1.63 -7.18 9.22
N GLU A 230 1.58 -8.37 8.63
CA GLU A 230 2.03 -8.65 7.27
C GLU A 230 1.38 -7.72 6.23
N ASN A 231 0.17 -7.24 6.51
CA ASN A 231 -0.58 -6.32 5.66
C ASN A 231 -0.39 -4.83 5.96
N GLU A 232 0.40 -4.44 6.97
CA GLU A 232 0.75 -3.03 7.18
C GLU A 232 1.40 -2.48 5.91
N MET A 233 0.90 -1.35 5.42
CA MET A 233 1.48 -0.72 4.24
C MET A 233 2.75 0.03 4.61
N VAL A 234 3.82 -0.20 3.87
CA VAL A 234 5.12 0.42 4.13
C VAL A 234 5.66 1.08 2.87
N LEU A 235 6.24 2.26 3.06
CA LEU A 235 7.14 2.84 2.07
C LEU A 235 8.56 2.37 2.40
N GLY A 236 9.13 1.54 1.54
CA GLY A 236 10.52 1.12 1.61
C GLY A 236 11.42 2.03 0.78
N LEU A 237 12.59 2.37 1.31
CA LEU A 237 13.69 2.99 0.58
C LEU A 237 14.84 2.00 0.49
N ASN A 238 15.33 1.77 -0.73
CA ASN A 238 16.62 1.13 -0.96
C ASN A 238 17.46 2.09 -1.82
N ILE A 239 18.41 2.77 -1.17
CA ILE A 239 19.32 3.74 -1.80
C ILE A 239 20.73 3.55 -1.23
N ASP A 240 21.73 4.20 -1.84
CA ASP A 240 23.14 4.16 -1.40
C ASP A 240 23.32 4.41 0.09
N ALA A 241 22.51 5.31 0.64
CA ALA A 241 22.63 5.72 2.02
C ALA A 241 22.08 4.68 3.02
N GLY A 242 21.34 3.68 2.55
CA GLY A 242 20.81 2.60 3.37
C GLY A 242 19.48 2.03 2.86
N ILE A 243 19.03 1.01 3.58
CA ILE A 243 17.72 0.36 3.37
C ILE A 243 16.86 0.66 4.59
N CYS A 244 15.72 1.32 4.40
CA CYS A 244 14.84 1.74 5.50
C CYS A 244 13.36 1.58 5.15
N ALA A 245 12.55 1.14 6.11
CA ALA A 245 11.11 1.01 6.00
C ALA A 245 10.40 2.08 6.83
N PHE A 246 9.36 2.67 6.23
CA PHE A 246 8.49 3.67 6.84
C PHE A 246 7.05 3.15 6.83
N PRO A 247 6.58 2.50 7.91
CA PRO A 247 5.20 2.06 8.01
C PRO A 247 4.23 3.25 7.95
N LEU A 248 3.12 3.09 7.23
CA LEU A 248 2.09 4.12 7.07
C LEU A 248 1.59 4.59 8.44
N LEU A 249 1.35 3.67 9.37
CA LEU A 249 0.97 3.95 10.74
C LEU A 249 1.93 4.95 11.41
N GLU A 250 3.23 4.73 11.27
CA GLU A 250 4.27 5.54 11.92
C GLU A 250 4.37 6.95 11.31
N ILE A 251 4.21 7.06 9.99
CA ILE A 251 4.21 8.37 9.31
C ILE A 251 2.94 9.15 9.65
N LYS A 252 1.78 8.49 9.76
CA LYS A 252 0.55 9.14 10.26
C LYS A 252 0.70 9.61 11.70
N ARG A 253 1.41 8.88 12.57
CA ARG A 253 1.74 9.33 13.95
C ARG A 253 2.61 10.59 13.95
N GLU A 254 3.50 10.76 12.98
CA GLU A 254 4.28 12.00 12.81
C GLU A 254 3.47 13.17 12.21
N GLY A 255 2.17 12.98 11.95
CA GLY A 255 1.31 13.99 11.36
C GLY A 255 1.39 14.03 9.83
N SER A 256 1.55 12.86 9.20
CA SER A 256 1.57 12.66 7.75
C SER A 256 2.80 13.22 7.02
N VAL A 257 3.78 13.75 7.75
CA VAL A 257 5.04 14.25 7.22
C VAL A 257 6.18 13.87 8.17
N LEU A 258 7.20 13.22 7.64
CA LEU A 258 8.45 12.97 8.34
C LEU A 258 9.58 13.69 7.63
N ASN A 259 10.28 14.56 8.35
CA ASN A 259 11.57 15.09 7.92
C ASN A 259 12.66 14.33 8.68
N THR A 260 13.52 13.61 7.98
CA THR A 260 14.61 12.85 8.60
C THR A 260 15.81 12.81 7.66
N GLU A 261 16.81 12.01 8.01
CA GLU A 261 17.98 11.70 7.22
C GLU A 261 18.13 10.18 7.15
N LEU A 262 18.55 9.67 5.99
CA LEU A 262 19.03 8.31 5.83
C LEU A 262 20.49 8.42 5.39
N GLY A 263 21.42 7.99 6.24
CA GLY A 263 22.82 8.39 6.13
C GLY A 263 22.95 9.92 6.06
N ASP A 264 23.65 10.43 5.04
CA ASP A 264 23.82 11.86 4.81
C ASP A 264 22.75 12.48 3.88
N VAL A 265 21.71 11.73 3.51
CA VAL A 265 20.67 12.18 2.57
C VAL A 265 19.49 12.75 3.37
N PRO A 266 19.18 14.06 3.26
CA PRO A 266 17.98 14.63 3.87
C PRO A 266 16.75 14.15 3.11
N ILE A 267 15.84 13.47 3.82
CA ILE A 267 14.64 12.89 3.24
C ILE A 267 13.37 13.51 3.83
N ALA A 268 12.35 13.67 2.98
CA ALA A 268 10.98 13.93 3.39
C ALA A 268 10.10 12.76 2.95
N VAL A 269 9.34 12.19 3.89
CA VAL A 269 8.32 11.17 3.61
C VAL A 269 6.95 11.78 3.87
N PHE A 270 6.05 11.68 2.89
CA PHE A 270 4.68 12.19 2.97
C PHE A 270 3.68 11.04 2.98
N ALA A 271 2.55 11.19 3.69
CA ALA A 271 1.44 10.23 3.72
C ALA A 271 0.06 10.93 3.72
N GLY A 272 -0.57 11.08 2.56
CA GLY A 272 -1.83 11.83 2.43
C GLY A 272 -1.83 12.75 1.21
N PRO A 273 -2.34 14.00 1.31
CA PRO A 273 -2.48 14.83 2.51
C PRO A 273 -3.75 14.63 3.36
N HIS A 274 -4.79 13.94 2.87
CA HIS A 274 -6.00 13.68 3.67
C HIS A 274 -5.77 12.53 4.68
N PRO A 275 -6.42 12.53 5.86
CA PRO A 275 -6.34 11.41 6.81
C PRO A 275 -6.65 10.05 6.18
N ASP A 276 -7.71 9.98 5.36
CA ASP A 276 -8.19 8.76 4.70
C ASP A 276 -7.34 8.36 3.47
N GLN A 277 -6.46 9.25 3.01
CA GLN A 277 -5.52 8.96 1.94
C GLN A 277 -4.33 8.17 2.45
N VAL A 278 -4.05 7.08 1.73
CA VAL A 278 -2.97 6.14 2.04
C VAL A 278 -1.76 6.32 1.13
N THR A 279 -1.83 7.22 0.16
CA THR A 279 -0.70 7.49 -0.74
C THR A 279 0.51 7.94 0.06
N MET A 280 1.66 7.30 -0.20
CA MET A 280 2.95 7.70 0.35
C MET A 280 3.94 8.03 -0.76
N SER A 281 4.90 8.89 -0.44
CA SER A 281 5.97 9.32 -1.35
C SER A 281 7.19 9.76 -0.55
N ALA A 282 8.39 9.64 -1.14
CA ALA A 282 9.63 10.02 -0.48
C ALA A 282 10.56 10.81 -1.39
N PHE A 283 11.07 11.94 -0.90
CA PHE A 283 11.89 12.86 -1.69
C PHE A 283 13.17 13.22 -0.97
N SER A 284 14.21 13.57 -1.73
CA SER A 284 15.24 14.44 -1.16
C SER A 284 14.59 15.77 -0.83
N ARG A 285 14.72 16.21 0.43
CA ARG A 285 14.19 17.52 0.86
C ARG A 285 15.16 18.67 0.57
N THR A 286 16.15 18.47 -0.30
CA THR A 286 17.10 19.52 -0.68
C THR A 286 16.74 20.10 -2.04
N ILE A 287 16.61 21.43 -2.10
CA ILE A 287 16.43 22.17 -3.36
C ILE A 287 17.42 23.33 -3.42
N ASP A 288 18.14 23.49 -4.53
CA ASP A 288 19.13 24.57 -4.73
C ASP A 288 20.11 24.74 -3.54
N ASN A 289 20.60 23.62 -2.99
CA ASN A 289 21.46 23.53 -1.78
C ASN A 289 20.82 24.01 -0.46
N ARG A 290 19.49 24.15 -0.41
CA ARG A 290 18.72 24.40 0.80
C ARG A 290 17.95 23.15 1.19
N THR A 291 18.17 22.67 2.39
CA THR A 291 17.34 21.64 3.00
C THR A 291 16.04 22.26 3.49
N LEU A 292 14.91 21.80 2.98
CA LEU A 292 13.57 22.22 3.36
C LEU A 292 13.05 21.40 4.55
N THR A 293 12.12 21.99 5.30
CA THR A 293 11.41 21.37 6.41
C THR A 293 9.93 21.42 6.13
N PHE A 294 9.32 20.25 5.94
CA PHE A 294 7.92 20.15 5.58
C PHE A 294 7.02 19.99 6.81
N ALA A 295 5.82 20.53 6.73
CA ALA A 295 4.73 20.26 7.64
C ALA A 295 3.42 20.13 6.86
N LEU A 296 2.44 19.44 7.44
CA LEU A 296 1.08 19.46 6.93
C LEU A 296 0.35 20.69 7.50
N ALA A 297 -0.17 21.55 6.62
CA ALA A 297 -1.00 22.70 6.99
C ALA A 297 -2.38 22.55 6.34
N GLY A 298 -3.36 22.07 7.13
CA GLY A 298 -4.64 21.62 6.58
C GLY A 298 -4.45 20.36 5.75
N GLU A 299 -4.87 20.39 4.49
CA GLU A 299 -4.74 19.28 3.53
C GLU A 299 -3.63 19.53 2.50
N GLN A 300 -2.57 20.25 2.88
CA GLN A 300 -1.48 20.64 1.99
C GLN A 300 -0.12 20.50 2.68
N PHE A 301 0.86 19.94 1.97
CA PHE A 301 2.25 19.94 2.41
C PHE A 301 2.85 21.31 2.18
N CYS A 302 3.48 21.90 3.19
CA CYS A 302 4.10 23.22 3.11
C CYS A 302 5.54 23.18 3.64
N ASP A 303 6.47 23.86 2.98
CA ASP A 303 7.82 24.04 3.51
C ASP A 303 7.89 25.30 4.41
N GLN A 304 8.65 25.22 5.49
CA GLN A 304 8.77 26.31 6.47
C GLN A 304 9.67 27.45 5.98
N GLU A 305 10.58 27.17 5.04
CA GLU A 305 11.60 28.11 4.59
C GLU A 305 11.06 29.16 3.60
N THR A 306 10.03 28.81 2.84
CA THR A 306 9.45 29.66 1.80
C THR A 306 7.93 29.76 1.85
N ASP A 307 7.26 28.95 2.67
CA ASP A 307 5.80 28.84 2.72
C ASP A 307 5.20 28.41 1.36
N SER A 308 5.96 27.64 0.56
CA SER A 308 5.44 27.06 -0.68
C SER A 308 4.61 25.82 -0.38
N ARG A 309 3.59 25.59 -1.19
CA ARG A 309 2.68 24.45 -1.07
C ARG A 309 3.03 23.39 -2.09
N TRP A 310 3.01 22.14 -1.66
CA TRP A 310 3.50 20.99 -2.41
C TRP A 310 2.43 19.91 -2.54
N THR A 311 2.39 19.25 -3.69
CA THR A 311 1.59 18.05 -3.90
C THR A 311 2.26 16.83 -3.26
N ILE A 312 1.51 15.74 -3.10
CA ILE A 312 2.06 14.43 -2.72
C ILE A 312 3.10 13.92 -3.73
N GLU A 313 3.06 14.40 -4.98
CA GLU A 313 4.06 14.09 -6.01
C GLU A 313 5.32 14.96 -5.90
N GLY A 314 5.43 15.81 -4.88
CA GLY A 314 6.60 16.65 -4.63
C GLY A 314 6.70 17.86 -5.55
N LYS A 315 5.60 18.30 -6.16
CA LYS A 315 5.55 19.50 -7.01
C LYS A 315 5.07 20.70 -6.23
N ALA A 316 5.82 21.80 -6.27
CA ALA A 316 5.37 23.07 -5.71
C ALA A 316 4.32 23.71 -6.62
N VAL A 317 3.14 23.99 -6.07
CA VAL A 317 1.97 24.50 -6.80
C VAL A 317 1.58 25.92 -6.39
N GLU A 318 2.05 26.40 -5.24
CA GLU A 318 1.82 27.75 -4.75
C GLU A 318 3.05 28.23 -3.96
N GLY A 319 3.26 29.54 -3.90
CA GLY A 319 4.36 30.16 -3.16
C GLY A 319 5.65 30.35 -3.98
N PRO A 320 6.75 30.80 -3.34
CA PRO A 320 7.99 31.18 -4.03
C PRO A 320 8.65 30.08 -4.86
N LEU A 321 8.43 28.81 -4.54
CA LEU A 321 9.00 27.66 -5.26
C LEU A 321 8.06 27.10 -6.34
N THR A 322 6.92 27.74 -6.64
CA THR A 322 5.96 27.27 -7.65
C THR A 322 6.63 26.82 -8.96
N GLY A 323 6.29 25.60 -9.40
CA GLY A 323 6.85 24.98 -10.61
C GLY A 323 8.11 24.14 -10.37
N GLN A 324 8.72 24.24 -9.19
CA GLN A 324 9.81 23.36 -8.77
C GLN A 324 9.29 21.95 -8.43
N GLN A 325 10.19 20.98 -8.52
CA GLN A 325 9.94 19.57 -8.27
C GLN A 325 11.00 19.04 -7.31
N LEU A 326 10.56 18.42 -6.20
CA LEU A 326 11.46 17.68 -5.33
C LEU A 326 12.00 16.45 -6.07
N GLN A 327 13.27 16.14 -5.85
CA GLN A 327 13.88 14.95 -6.42
C GLN A 327 13.28 13.71 -5.75
N PRO A 328 12.55 12.85 -6.48
CA PRO A 328 12.05 11.60 -5.93
C PRO A 328 13.20 10.67 -5.56
N LEU A 329 13.09 10.01 -4.41
CA LEU A 329 13.97 8.90 -4.03
C LEU A 329 13.45 7.60 -4.68
N ARG A 330 14.28 6.55 -4.69
CA ARG A 330 13.81 5.23 -5.10
C ARG A 330 13.00 4.63 -3.97
N TRP A 331 11.67 4.66 -4.07
CA TRP A 331 10.77 4.08 -3.06
C TRP A 331 9.89 2.97 -3.63
N GLN A 332 9.49 2.06 -2.75
CA GLN A 332 8.55 0.99 -3.01
C GLN A 332 7.41 1.13 -2.02
N TYR A 333 6.17 1.10 -2.48
CA TYR A 333 5.00 1.12 -1.60
C TYR A 333 4.29 -0.23 -1.68
N VAL A 334 4.42 -1.02 -0.61
CA VAL A 334 4.04 -2.44 -0.58
C VAL A 334 3.56 -2.83 0.82
N ARG A 335 2.96 -4.02 0.97
CA ARG A 335 2.66 -4.62 2.28
C ARG A 335 3.96 -5.03 3.00
N TRP A 336 3.98 -4.99 4.34
CA TRP A 336 5.15 -5.27 5.19
C TRP A 336 5.86 -6.55 4.80
N HIS A 337 5.09 -7.63 4.59
CA HIS A 337 5.64 -8.94 4.22
C HIS A 337 6.45 -8.90 2.92
N ALA A 338 5.99 -8.13 1.93
CA ALA A 338 6.65 -8.04 0.64
C ALA A 338 7.96 -7.26 0.73
N TRP A 339 8.13 -6.38 1.73
CA TRP A 339 9.35 -5.63 1.97
C TRP A 339 10.35 -6.37 2.87
N VAL A 340 9.89 -6.85 4.02
CA VAL A 340 10.79 -7.33 5.09
C VAL A 340 11.56 -8.60 4.71
N TYR A 341 10.96 -9.52 3.93
CA TYR A 341 11.63 -10.75 3.56
C TYR A 341 12.70 -10.58 2.46
N PRO A 342 12.50 -9.74 1.43
CA PRO A 342 13.58 -9.37 0.51
C PRO A 342 14.63 -8.43 1.14
N HIS A 343 14.28 -7.70 2.20
CA HIS A 343 15.15 -6.75 2.89
C HIS A 343 15.25 -7.00 4.41
N PRO A 344 15.79 -8.15 4.86
CA PRO A 344 15.81 -8.51 6.28
C PRO A 344 16.71 -7.61 7.15
N SER A 345 17.61 -6.85 6.53
CA SER A 345 18.48 -5.86 7.18
C SER A 345 17.89 -4.45 7.20
N THR A 346 16.63 -4.26 6.75
CA THR A 346 15.99 -2.94 6.70
C THR A 346 16.04 -2.28 8.07
N GLU A 347 16.54 -1.04 8.10
CA GLU A 347 16.28 -0.16 9.23
C GLU A 347 14.78 0.14 9.27
N LEU A 348 14.24 0.36 10.46
CA LEU A 348 12.80 0.57 10.65
C LEU A 348 12.59 1.91 11.33
N PHE A 349 11.81 2.78 10.69
CA PHE A 349 11.35 4.00 11.35
C PHE A 349 10.18 3.69 12.29
N VAL A 350 10.34 4.06 13.57
CA VAL A 350 9.27 4.00 14.58
C VAL A 350 9.12 5.38 15.21
N SER A 351 7.90 5.93 15.18
CA SER A 351 7.63 7.25 15.76
C SER A 351 7.83 7.23 17.28
N SER A 352 8.48 8.28 17.79
CA SER A 352 8.61 8.52 19.23
C SER A 352 7.34 9.15 19.85
N ARG A 353 6.41 9.65 19.02
CA ARG A 353 5.17 10.25 19.50
C ARG A 353 4.24 9.19 20.06
N ALA A 354 3.84 9.34 21.31
CA ALA A 354 2.88 8.43 21.92
C ALA A 354 1.56 8.44 21.15
N LEU A 355 0.96 7.26 20.98
CA LEU A 355 -0.41 7.14 20.51
C LEU A 355 -1.36 7.98 21.40
N PRO A 356 -2.32 8.73 20.82
CA PRO A 356 -3.28 9.52 21.58
C PRO A 356 -3.98 8.67 22.63
N ARG A 357 -4.22 9.21 23.82
CA ARG A 357 -4.93 8.54 24.92
C ARG A 357 -6.35 9.06 25.07
N TYR A 358 -7.27 8.21 25.51
CA TYR A 358 -8.64 8.63 25.82
C TYR A 358 -8.61 9.69 26.95
N PRO A 359 -9.42 10.78 26.88
CA PRO A 359 -10.47 11.09 25.90
C PRO A 359 -10.00 11.86 24.65
N ASN A 360 -8.70 12.06 24.46
CA ASN A 360 -8.14 12.89 23.40
C ASN A 360 -7.94 12.13 22.08
N PHE A 361 -8.84 11.21 21.73
CA PHE A 361 -8.76 10.52 20.45
C PHE A 361 -9.18 11.47 19.31
N PRO A 362 -8.38 11.57 18.24
CA PRO A 362 -8.79 12.34 17.08
C PRO A 362 -10.03 11.70 16.45
N HIS A 363 -10.98 12.54 16.01
CA HIS A 363 -12.19 12.11 15.28
C HIS A 363 -13.12 11.12 16.02
N LEU A 364 -13.07 11.06 17.36
CA LEU A 364 -14.00 10.21 18.10
C LEU A 364 -15.45 10.68 17.86
N PRO A 365 -16.40 9.79 17.48
CA PRO A 365 -17.80 10.17 17.37
C PRO A 365 -18.33 10.66 18.72
N GLN A 366 -18.97 11.84 18.74
CA GLN A 366 -19.59 12.41 19.94
C GLN A 366 -20.90 11.68 20.28
N VAL A 367 -20.78 10.41 20.64
CA VAL A 367 -21.90 9.52 20.92
C VAL A 367 -21.81 9.13 22.38
N GLU A 368 -22.80 9.56 23.17
CA GLU A 368 -22.82 9.36 24.62
C GLU A 368 -22.64 7.89 25.02
N ALA A 369 -23.17 6.95 24.23
CA ALA A 369 -23.00 5.52 24.47
C ALA A 369 -21.53 5.06 24.31
N VAL A 370 -20.84 5.53 23.26
CA VAL A 370 -19.43 5.23 23.00
C VAL A 370 -18.56 5.86 24.11
N ASP A 371 -18.78 7.13 24.43
CA ASP A 371 -18.05 7.84 25.48
C ASP A 371 -18.20 7.16 26.84
N ARG A 372 -19.41 6.72 27.20
CA ARG A 372 -19.63 5.98 28.46
C ARG A 372 -18.84 4.68 28.50
N ILE A 373 -18.81 3.91 27.42
CA ILE A 373 -18.09 2.64 27.36
C ILE A 373 -16.58 2.88 27.43
N LEU A 374 -16.04 3.78 26.60
CA LEU A 374 -14.60 4.07 26.62
C LEU A 374 -14.15 4.68 27.94
N THR A 375 -14.97 5.50 28.59
CA THR A 375 -14.73 5.99 29.97
C THR A 375 -14.67 4.83 30.97
N GLY A 376 -15.62 3.89 30.87
CA GLY A 376 -15.63 2.69 31.70
C GLY A 376 -14.37 1.85 31.53
N ILE A 377 -13.98 1.57 30.28
CA ILE A 377 -12.75 0.84 29.96
C ILE A 377 -11.53 1.59 30.50
N ALA A 378 -11.40 2.88 30.21
CA ALA A 378 -10.27 3.71 30.64
C ALA A 378 -10.14 3.80 32.18
N SER A 379 -11.26 3.71 32.92
CA SER A 379 -11.24 3.69 34.39
C SER A 379 -10.61 2.41 34.97
N LEU A 380 -10.70 1.29 34.25
CA LEU A 380 -10.11 0.01 34.62
C LEU A 380 -8.72 -0.19 34.01
N ARG A 381 -8.51 0.38 32.82
CA ARG A 381 -7.34 0.20 31.98
C ARG A 381 -6.90 1.58 31.46
N PRO A 382 -6.10 2.33 32.24
CA PRO A 382 -5.80 3.74 31.95
C PRO A 382 -4.89 3.98 30.74
N ASP A 383 -4.38 2.92 30.09
CA ASP A 383 -3.52 3.01 28.91
C ASP A 383 -4.27 2.79 27.58
N LEU A 384 -5.55 3.12 27.53
CA LEU A 384 -6.37 3.06 26.33
C LEU A 384 -5.92 4.11 25.31
N ARG A 385 -5.53 3.67 24.11
CA ARG A 385 -4.87 4.46 23.07
C ARG A 385 -5.55 4.32 21.72
N PHE A 386 -5.56 5.39 20.94
CA PHE A 386 -5.96 5.38 19.54
C PHE A 386 -4.77 4.88 18.71
N SER A 387 -4.96 3.82 17.94
CA SER A 387 -3.92 3.26 17.07
C SER A 387 -3.95 3.96 15.71
N HIS A 388 -5.03 3.77 14.95
CA HIS A 388 -5.23 4.37 13.63
C HIS A 388 -6.70 4.35 13.23
N THR A 389 -7.03 5.14 12.19
CA THR A 389 -8.28 4.99 11.43
C THR A 389 -8.18 3.71 10.60
N ILE A 390 -9.26 2.94 10.58
CA ILE A 390 -9.38 1.76 9.73
C ILE A 390 -9.68 2.26 8.32
N LEU A 391 -8.90 1.79 7.35
CA LEU A 391 -9.05 2.20 5.97
C LEU A 391 -10.44 1.84 5.45
N ASN A 392 -11.03 2.71 4.63
CA ASN A 392 -12.39 2.51 4.09
C ASN A 392 -12.57 1.12 3.45
N LEU A 393 -11.56 0.64 2.73
CA LEU A 393 -11.56 -0.68 2.11
C LEU A 393 -11.51 -1.86 3.10
N SER A 394 -11.02 -1.63 4.32
CA SER A 394 -11.01 -2.62 5.40
C SER A 394 -12.26 -2.52 6.28
N LEU A 395 -13.18 -1.59 5.99
CA LEU A 395 -14.42 -1.47 6.74
C LEU A 395 -15.36 -2.63 6.41
N PRO A 396 -16.12 -3.12 7.41
CA PRO A 396 -17.25 -4.01 7.16
C PRO A 396 -18.21 -3.46 6.12
N HIS A 397 -18.97 -4.33 5.46
CA HIS A 397 -20.01 -3.91 4.52
C HIS A 397 -20.95 -2.88 5.19
N GLU A 398 -21.21 -1.76 4.50
CA GLU A 398 -22.01 -0.62 5.00
C GLU A 398 -21.44 0.14 6.21
N ALA A 399 -20.25 -0.20 6.69
CA ALA A 399 -19.50 0.70 7.54
C ALA A 399 -18.94 1.87 6.70
N THR A 400 -19.01 3.06 7.29
CA THR A 400 -18.65 4.36 6.70
C THR A 400 -17.41 4.95 7.35
N ASP A 401 -17.06 4.47 8.54
CA ASP A 401 -15.88 4.91 9.30
C ASP A 401 -15.50 3.82 10.30
N GLY A 402 -14.24 3.81 10.72
CA GLY A 402 -13.71 2.85 11.67
C GLY A 402 -12.45 3.33 12.35
N ILE A 403 -12.29 3.02 13.64
CA ILE A 403 -11.06 3.30 14.39
C ILE A 403 -10.59 2.05 15.14
N CYS A 404 -9.28 1.85 15.17
CA CYS A 404 -8.65 0.83 16.00
C CYS A 404 -8.12 1.46 17.30
N ILE A 405 -8.47 0.84 18.43
CA ILE A 405 -8.14 1.26 19.79
C ILE A 405 -7.31 0.15 20.44
N THR A 406 -6.22 0.48 21.11
CA THR A 406 -5.34 -0.47 21.78
C THR A 406 -5.26 -0.20 23.29
N CYS A 407 -4.98 -1.23 24.09
CA CYS A 407 -4.60 -1.08 25.49
C CYS A 407 -3.64 -2.21 25.92
N GLY A 408 -2.34 -1.94 25.90
CA GLY A 408 -1.35 -3.02 25.91
C GLY A 408 -1.49 -3.84 24.63
N GLU A 409 -1.62 -5.16 24.75
CA GLU A 409 -1.81 -6.05 23.60
C GLU A 409 -3.30 -6.17 23.18
N ASP A 410 -4.24 -5.77 24.03
CA ASP A 410 -5.67 -5.78 23.73
C ASP A 410 -6.02 -4.77 22.64
N ARG A 411 -6.89 -5.14 21.70
CA ARG A 411 -7.38 -4.26 20.63
C ARG A 411 -8.91 -4.28 20.51
N LEU A 412 -9.50 -3.13 20.17
CA LEU A 412 -10.91 -2.98 19.84
C LEU A 412 -11.05 -2.19 18.54
N ASN A 413 -12.02 -2.56 17.72
CA ASN A 413 -12.42 -1.77 16.57
C ASN A 413 -13.77 -1.11 16.87
N LEU A 414 -13.87 0.20 16.63
CA LEU A 414 -15.14 0.92 16.66
C LEU A 414 -15.51 1.30 15.24
N TYR A 415 -16.62 0.73 14.74
CA TYR A 415 -17.15 1.04 13.41
C TYR A 415 -18.39 1.92 13.50
N ARG A 416 -18.62 2.70 12.45
CA ARG A 416 -19.86 3.45 12.21
C ARG A 416 -20.50 2.97 10.92
N PHE A 417 -21.76 2.57 10.97
CA PHE A 417 -22.54 2.10 9.82
C PHE A 417 -23.45 3.18 9.24
N THR A 418 -23.88 2.99 7.99
CA THR A 418 -24.85 3.82 7.28
C THR A 418 -26.18 3.95 8.03
N CYS A 419 -26.64 2.87 8.67
CA CYS A 419 -27.86 2.83 9.47
C CYS A 419 -27.75 1.84 10.66
N PRO A 420 -28.65 1.95 11.66
CA PRO A 420 -28.69 1.03 12.80
C PRO A 420 -28.97 -0.42 12.39
N GLU A 421 -29.76 -0.64 11.34
CA GLU A 421 -30.07 -1.98 10.82
C GLU A 421 -28.81 -2.68 10.30
N ALA A 422 -27.98 -2.00 9.51
CA ALA A 422 -26.71 -2.54 9.01
C ALA A 422 -25.72 -2.87 10.14
N ALA A 423 -25.60 -1.98 11.14
CA ALA A 423 -24.80 -2.25 12.34
C ALA A 423 -25.32 -3.48 13.11
N LYS A 424 -26.65 -3.64 13.20
CA LYS A 424 -27.26 -4.79 13.86
C LYS A 424 -27.00 -6.08 13.09
N ASP A 425 -27.17 -6.06 11.77
CA ASP A 425 -26.92 -7.22 10.90
C ASP A 425 -25.47 -7.66 10.99
N TYR A 426 -24.51 -6.73 11.03
CA TYR A 426 -23.10 -7.05 11.26
C TYR A 426 -22.89 -7.83 12.57
N VAL A 427 -23.45 -7.34 13.69
CA VAL A 427 -23.33 -7.99 15.00
C VAL A 427 -24.01 -9.36 15.02
N ASP A 428 -25.19 -9.48 14.42
CA ASP A 428 -25.92 -10.74 14.36
C ASP A 428 -25.16 -11.78 13.49
N LEU A 429 -24.60 -11.37 12.35
CA LEU A 429 -23.81 -12.23 11.46
C LEU A 429 -22.49 -12.68 12.07
N GLN A 430 -21.79 -11.82 12.80
CA GLN A 430 -20.61 -12.17 13.59
C GLN A 430 -20.86 -13.32 14.57
N THR A 431 -22.10 -13.42 15.08
CA THR A 431 -22.50 -14.49 15.99
C THR A 431 -23.08 -15.72 15.30
N ALA A 432 -23.34 -15.62 13.99
CA ALA A 432 -23.97 -16.65 13.17
C ALA A 432 -22.92 -17.37 12.30
N TRP A 433 -22.32 -18.43 12.84
CA TRP A 433 -21.54 -19.37 12.01
C TRP A 433 -22.49 -20.12 11.06
N PHE A 434 -22.44 -19.78 9.76
CA PHE A 434 -23.08 -20.57 8.70
C PHE A 434 -22.25 -21.82 8.39
N CYS A 435 -22.42 -22.88 9.17
CA CYS A 435 -21.96 -24.21 8.78
C CYS A 435 -23.12 -25.21 8.79
N PHE A 436 -23.72 -25.43 7.62
CA PHE A 436 -24.46 -26.67 7.40
C PHE A 436 -23.47 -27.83 7.22
N PRO A 437 -23.63 -29.01 7.86
CA PRO A 437 -24.66 -29.41 8.81
C PRO A 437 -24.05 -29.80 10.17
N PHE A 438 -23.54 -28.86 10.97
CA PHE A 438 -23.13 -29.19 12.35
C PHE A 438 -23.36 -28.03 13.34
N ASP A 439 -24.06 -28.37 14.43
CA ASP A 439 -24.18 -27.70 15.73
C ASP A 439 -23.95 -26.17 15.76
N THR A 440 -25.03 -25.40 15.70
CA THR A 440 -25.03 -23.94 15.91
C THR A 440 -24.77 -23.62 17.39
N LYS A 441 -23.53 -23.82 17.86
CA LYS A 441 -23.10 -23.15 19.08
C LYS A 441 -22.95 -21.67 18.75
N ILE A 442 -23.81 -20.86 19.37
CA ILE A 442 -23.70 -19.39 19.33
C ILE A 442 -22.26 -19.06 19.75
N GLY A 443 -21.49 -18.51 18.80
CA GLY A 443 -20.14 -18.04 19.08
C GLY A 443 -20.16 -17.03 20.23
N ARG A 444 -19.05 -16.90 20.95
CA ARG A 444 -18.90 -15.88 21.99
C ARG A 444 -19.21 -14.52 21.37
N LYS A 445 -20.20 -13.79 21.91
CA LYS A 445 -20.48 -12.43 21.42
C LYS A 445 -19.23 -11.58 21.65
N ARG A 446 -18.72 -10.93 20.59
CA ARG A 446 -17.49 -10.11 20.62
C ARG A 446 -17.72 -8.66 20.21
N ALA A 447 -18.96 -8.29 19.94
CA ALA A 447 -19.31 -6.95 19.50
C ALA A 447 -20.50 -6.40 20.30
N LEU A 448 -20.43 -5.12 20.64
CA LEU A 448 -21.48 -4.33 21.27
C LEU A 448 -22.16 -3.46 20.20
N TYR A 449 -23.47 -3.64 20.05
CA TYR A 449 -24.30 -2.80 19.19
C TYR A 449 -24.74 -1.53 19.93
N LEU A 450 -24.47 -0.36 19.34
CA LEU A 450 -24.67 0.97 19.93
C LEU A 450 -25.42 1.89 18.95
N GLY A 451 -26.50 1.40 18.35
CA GLY A 451 -27.23 2.11 17.29
C GLY A 451 -26.48 2.00 15.96
N MET A 452 -26.06 3.10 15.35
CA MET A 452 -25.25 3.05 14.12
C MET A 452 -23.79 2.66 14.38
N TYR A 453 -23.39 2.39 15.61
CA TYR A 453 -22.01 2.09 15.98
C TYR A 453 -21.87 0.67 16.50
N VAL A 454 -20.74 0.05 16.21
CA VAL A 454 -20.38 -1.27 16.73
C VAL A 454 -19.00 -1.18 17.35
N LEU A 455 -18.89 -1.54 18.63
CA LEU A 455 -17.61 -1.73 19.30
C LEU A 455 -17.29 -3.23 19.34
N GLU A 456 -16.31 -3.64 18.55
CA GLU A 456 -15.89 -5.02 18.36
C GLU A 456 -14.57 -5.28 19.09
N SER A 457 -14.50 -6.41 19.80
CA SER A 457 -13.25 -6.98 20.28
C SER A 457 -12.45 -7.48 19.09
N ASP A 458 -11.22 -7.02 18.96
CA ASP A 458 -10.29 -7.47 17.93
C ASP A 458 -9.34 -8.51 18.55
N PRO A 459 -9.07 -9.63 17.87
CA PRO A 459 -8.18 -10.64 18.42
C PRO A 459 -6.74 -10.14 18.41
N ILE A 460 -6.00 -10.43 19.48
CA ILE A 460 -4.58 -10.06 19.58
C ILE A 460 -3.80 -10.81 18.50
N HIS A 461 -4.09 -12.11 18.37
CA HIS A 461 -3.61 -12.96 17.29
C HIS A 461 -4.78 -13.80 16.78
N GLN A 462 -5.26 -13.51 15.58
CA GLN A 462 -6.30 -14.33 14.95
C GLN A 462 -5.75 -15.59 14.27
N PHE A 463 -4.44 -15.64 14.07
CA PHE A 463 -3.81 -16.60 13.18
C PHE A 463 -2.80 -17.47 13.90
N ALA A 464 -2.95 -18.78 13.70
CA ALA A 464 -2.08 -19.81 14.24
C ALA A 464 -0.69 -19.84 13.59
N GLU A 465 -0.55 -19.17 12.46
CA GLU A 465 0.72 -18.99 11.79
C GLU A 465 0.97 -17.52 11.44
N PRO A 466 2.23 -17.08 11.47
CA PRO A 466 2.59 -15.67 11.27
C PRO A 466 2.18 -15.09 9.92
N THR A 467 1.91 -15.96 8.95
CA THR A 467 1.50 -15.59 7.61
C THR A 467 0.01 -15.25 7.50
N GLN A 468 -0.71 -15.22 8.62
CA GLN A 468 -2.13 -14.89 8.65
C GLN A 468 -3.01 -15.72 7.70
N THR A 469 -2.69 -17.00 7.56
CA THR A 469 -3.32 -17.93 6.60
C THR A 469 -4.19 -18.99 7.27
N VAL A 470 -3.85 -19.37 8.50
CA VAL A 470 -4.62 -20.31 9.30
C VAL A 470 -5.13 -19.58 10.52
N HIS A 471 -6.44 -19.47 10.62
CA HIS A 471 -7.08 -18.93 11.81
C HIS A 471 -6.92 -19.88 12.99
N PHE A 472 -6.71 -19.32 14.17
CA PHE A 472 -6.98 -20.05 15.40
C PHE A 472 -8.48 -20.40 15.44
N PRO A 473 -8.85 -21.58 15.96
CA PRO A 473 -10.22 -21.85 16.33
C PRO A 473 -10.77 -20.74 17.24
N ASP A 474 -12.06 -20.41 17.10
CA ASP A 474 -12.68 -19.29 17.83
C ASP A 474 -12.53 -19.41 19.36
N ASN A 475 -12.52 -20.63 19.88
CA ASN A 475 -12.32 -20.95 21.29
C ASN A 475 -10.86 -20.88 21.75
N GLU A 476 -9.91 -20.83 20.82
CA GLU A 476 -8.45 -20.76 21.07
C GLU A 476 -7.88 -19.38 20.73
N THR A 477 -8.61 -18.59 19.95
CA THR A 477 -8.22 -17.22 19.59
C THR A 477 -8.27 -16.32 20.83
N PRO A 478 -7.17 -15.65 21.22
CA PRO A 478 -7.18 -14.68 22.31
C PRO A 478 -7.85 -13.38 21.86
N TRP A 479 -9.09 -13.18 22.29
CA TRP A 479 -9.85 -11.95 22.06
C TRP A 479 -9.55 -10.91 23.12
N SER A 480 -9.60 -9.63 22.73
CA SER A 480 -9.53 -8.56 23.70
C SER A 480 -10.63 -8.72 24.75
N THR A 481 -10.22 -8.63 26.00
CA THR A 481 -11.13 -8.73 27.15
C THR A 481 -11.65 -7.36 27.60
N LEU A 482 -11.30 -6.27 26.89
CA LEU A 482 -11.60 -4.90 27.30
C LEU A 482 -13.11 -4.62 27.46
N ILE A 483 -13.95 -5.30 26.68
CA ILE A 483 -15.42 -5.18 26.72
C ILE A 483 -16.09 -6.39 27.38
N GLU A 484 -15.33 -7.22 28.09
CA GLU A 484 -15.81 -8.44 28.72
C GLU A 484 -15.64 -8.42 30.25
N LYS A 485 -16.58 -9.04 30.95
CA LYS A 485 -16.54 -9.30 32.40
C LYS A 485 -16.99 -10.72 32.70
N ASN A 486 -16.16 -11.49 33.41
CA ASN A 486 -16.41 -12.91 33.74
C ASN A 486 -16.74 -13.78 32.52
N GLY A 487 -16.15 -13.49 31.36
CA GLY A 487 -16.39 -14.25 30.13
C GLY A 487 -17.63 -13.83 29.32
N HIS A 488 -18.32 -12.75 29.71
CA HIS A 488 -19.49 -12.22 29.01
C HIS A 488 -19.29 -10.75 28.63
N LEU A 489 -19.86 -10.32 27.50
CA LEU A 489 -19.89 -8.90 27.13
C LEU A 489 -20.57 -8.07 28.23
N GLN A 490 -19.96 -6.94 28.57
CA GLN A 490 -20.45 -6.00 29.59
C GLN A 490 -21.40 -4.95 29.02
#